data_AF-A0A2T1A127-F1
#
_entry.id   AF-A0A2T1A127-F1
#
_cell.length_a   1.000
_cell.length_b   1.000
_cell.length_c   1.000
_cell.angle_alpha   90.00
_cell.angle_beta   90.00
_cell.angle_gamma   90.00
#
_symmetry.space_group_name_H-M   'P 1'
#
loop_
_entity.id
_entity.type
_entity.pdbx_description
1 polymer ?
#
loop_
_entity_poly.entity_id
_entity_poly.type
_entity_poly.pdbx_seq_one_letter_code
_entity_poly.pdbx_strand_id
1 'polypeptide(L)'
;MGSTGRALIVTIVAMVTANVSAHLLFPGHGLIVAACLFAVLIGIALWAGLSMGELGLGRATWARGMRWALWILIGALAVFVVALLLPWTRNLASGPVPGDPWVRVLLTIPLGTVLVEEFAFRGVLWALLRRRYTPRAATLGSAVLFGLWHVLSALGGGSANAAVDTVSGGGLVGSVIRIAGTVLFTGAAGVLFAELRYRSGSLIPSMALHWAVNGLGVAFVVIVLG
;
A
#
# COMPACT_ATOMS: atom_id res chain seq x y z
N MET A 1 -0.59 11.96 28.30
CA MET A 1 -1.03 11.70 26.91
C MET A 1 -2.47 11.19 26.90
N GLY A 2 -3.38 11.82 26.13
CA GLY A 2 -4.75 11.30 25.94
C GLY A 2 -4.76 9.92 25.27
N SER A 3 -5.89 9.20 25.33
CA SER A 3 -6.07 7.86 24.75
C SER A 3 -5.64 7.79 23.28
N THR A 4 -6.02 8.79 22.48
CA THR A 4 -5.63 8.91 21.04
C THR A 4 -4.11 8.96 20.84
N GLY A 5 -3.37 9.66 21.70
CA GLY A 5 -1.91 9.77 21.59
C GLY A 5 -1.21 8.43 21.85
N ARG A 6 -1.71 7.67 22.84
CA ARG A 6 -1.20 6.31 23.12
C ARG A 6 -1.55 5.34 22.00
N ALA A 7 -2.79 5.38 21.50
CA ALA A 7 -3.22 4.57 20.35
C ALA A 7 -2.38 4.83 19.10
N LEU A 8 -2.02 6.08 18.82
CA LEU A 8 -1.15 6.43 17.70
C LEU A 8 0.25 5.79 17.83
N ILE A 9 0.86 5.87 19.02
CA ILE A 9 2.17 5.26 19.27
C ILE A 9 2.10 3.74 19.12
N VAL A 10 1.11 3.10 19.75
CA VAL A 10 0.92 1.64 19.67
C VAL A 10 0.68 1.20 18.23
N THR A 11 -0.07 1.98 17.43
CA THR A 11 -0.27 1.73 15.99
C THR A 11 1.06 1.72 15.24
N ILE A 12 1.88 2.76 15.42
CA ILE A 12 3.18 2.88 14.76
C ILE A 12 4.11 1.73 15.17
N VAL A 13 4.16 1.40 16.47
CA VAL A 13 4.97 0.29 16.97
C VAL A 13 4.50 -1.04 16.37
N ALA A 14 3.20 -1.33 16.38
CA ALA A 14 2.66 -2.56 15.79
C ALA A 14 2.99 -2.68 14.30
N MET A 15 2.88 -1.58 13.55
CA MET A 15 3.23 -1.52 12.13
C MET A 15 4.73 -1.77 11.92
N VAL A 16 5.61 -1.09 12.67
CA VAL A 16 7.06 -1.31 12.56
C VAL A 16 7.42 -2.76 12.91
N THR A 17 6.86 -3.31 14.00
CA THR A 17 7.09 -4.70 14.39
C THR A 17 6.65 -5.68 13.31
N ALA A 18 5.45 -5.48 12.73
CA ALA A 18 4.97 -6.33 11.66
C ALA A 18 5.85 -6.22 10.40
N ASN A 19 6.27 -5.02 10.02
CA ASN A 19 7.12 -4.81 8.85
C ASN A 19 8.49 -5.50 9.00
N VAL A 20 9.13 -5.33 10.16
CA VAL A 20 10.40 -5.99 10.51
C VAL A 20 10.20 -7.50 10.56
N SER A 21 9.12 -7.98 11.16
CA SER A 21 8.83 -9.42 11.26
C SER A 21 8.65 -10.06 9.88
N ALA A 22 7.90 -9.41 8.97
CA ALA A 22 7.66 -9.92 7.63
C ALA A 22 8.93 -10.02 6.77
N HIS A 23 9.85 -9.08 6.93
CA HIS A 23 11.05 -9.00 6.10
C HIS A 23 12.27 -9.72 6.70
N LEU A 24 12.46 -9.67 8.03
CA LEU A 24 13.69 -10.14 8.67
C LEU A 24 13.53 -11.40 9.51
N LEU A 25 12.37 -11.61 10.15
CA LEU A 25 12.18 -12.70 11.10
C LEU A 25 11.46 -13.91 10.50
N PHE A 26 10.46 -13.66 9.65
CA PHE A 26 9.61 -14.69 9.06
C PHE A 26 9.46 -14.52 7.55
N PRO A 27 10.56 -14.48 6.77
CA PRO A 27 10.48 -14.42 5.31
C PRO A 27 9.63 -15.60 4.80
N GLY A 28 8.78 -15.33 3.81
CA GLY A 28 7.83 -16.32 3.27
C GLY A 28 6.51 -16.48 4.04
N HIS A 29 6.39 -15.91 5.25
CA HIS A 29 5.16 -16.01 6.07
C HIS A 29 4.37 -14.70 6.12
N GLY A 30 4.50 -13.85 5.09
CA GLY A 30 3.94 -12.51 5.05
C GLY A 30 2.42 -12.45 5.29
N LEU A 31 1.65 -13.42 4.78
CA LEU A 31 0.20 -13.50 4.99
C LEU A 31 -0.18 -13.65 6.47
N ILE A 32 0.57 -14.45 7.23
CA ILE A 32 0.34 -14.66 8.67
C ILE A 32 0.64 -13.37 9.42
N VAL A 33 1.79 -12.74 9.14
CA VAL A 33 2.17 -11.47 9.75
C VAL A 33 1.16 -10.37 9.44
N ALA A 34 0.67 -10.31 8.20
CA ALA A 34 -0.35 -9.36 7.75
C ALA A 34 -1.69 -9.58 8.48
N ALA A 35 -2.14 -10.84 8.63
CA ALA A 35 -3.35 -11.18 9.38
C ALA A 35 -3.22 -10.80 10.87
N CYS A 36 -2.08 -11.07 11.49
CA CYS A 36 -1.79 -10.66 12.86
C CYS A 36 -1.82 -9.14 13.02
N LEU A 37 -1.17 -8.39 12.13
CA LEU A 37 -1.20 -6.93 12.13
C LEU A 37 -2.64 -6.41 11.99
N PHE A 38 -3.41 -6.96 11.05
CA PHE A 38 -4.81 -6.57 10.85
C PHE A 38 -5.66 -6.77 12.11
N ALA A 39 -5.52 -7.91 12.78
CA ALA A 39 -6.19 -8.20 14.05
C ALA A 39 -5.79 -7.21 15.16
N VAL A 40 -4.49 -6.91 15.30
CA VAL A 40 -3.99 -5.91 16.26
C VAL A 40 -4.56 -4.52 15.97
N LEU A 41 -4.60 -4.11 14.70
CA LEU A 41 -5.16 -2.83 14.29
C LEU A 41 -6.66 -2.71 14.58
N ILE A 42 -7.42 -3.79 14.43
CA ILE A 42 -8.82 -3.85 14.87
C ILE A 42 -8.90 -3.60 16.38
N GLY A 43 -8.08 -4.30 17.17
CA GLY A 43 -8.02 -4.11 18.62
C GLY A 43 -7.69 -2.66 19.02
N ILE A 44 -6.74 -2.03 18.34
CA ILE A 44 -6.39 -0.62 18.56
C ILE A 44 -7.54 0.31 18.17
N ALA A 45 -8.20 0.06 17.03
CA ALA A 45 -9.34 0.86 16.59
C ALA A 45 -10.50 0.81 17.59
N LEU A 46 -10.80 -0.38 18.12
CA LEU A 46 -11.81 -0.58 19.17
C LEU A 46 -11.41 0.12 20.46
N TRP A 47 -10.16 -0.06 20.93
CA TRP A 47 -9.64 0.58 22.14
C TRP A 47 -9.67 2.12 22.05
N ALA A 48 -9.33 2.67 20.89
CA ALA A 48 -9.38 4.11 20.64
C ALA A 48 -10.79 4.64 20.37
N GLY A 49 -11.80 3.77 20.28
CA GLY A 49 -13.18 4.14 19.96
C GLY A 49 -13.32 4.79 18.59
N LEU A 50 -12.62 4.26 17.57
CA LEU A 50 -12.77 4.74 16.19
C LEU A 50 -14.10 4.26 15.61
N SER A 51 -14.90 5.18 15.08
CA SER A 51 -16.13 4.84 14.38
C SER A 51 -15.85 4.28 12.98
N MET A 52 -16.81 3.55 12.41
CA MET A 52 -16.74 3.09 11.02
C MET A 52 -16.55 4.25 10.02
N GLY A 53 -17.12 5.42 10.31
CA GLY A 53 -16.93 6.62 9.48
C GLY A 53 -15.50 7.13 9.51
N GLU A 54 -14.87 7.16 10.69
CA GLU A 54 -13.46 7.53 10.85
C GLU A 54 -12.52 6.52 10.18
N LEU A 55 -12.85 5.22 10.22
CA LEU A 55 -12.10 4.18 9.52
C LEU A 55 -12.31 4.22 7.99
N GLY A 56 -13.33 4.92 7.48
CA GLY A 56 -13.66 4.93 6.06
C GLY A 56 -14.47 3.72 5.60
N LEU A 57 -15.10 3.04 6.55
CA LEU A 57 -15.92 1.84 6.37
C LEU A 57 -17.42 2.14 6.55
N GLY A 58 -17.78 3.41 6.79
CA GLY A 58 -19.16 3.84 7.00
C GLY A 58 -20.06 3.51 5.81
N ARG A 59 -21.18 2.80 6.06
CA ARG A 59 -22.12 2.35 5.01
C ARG A 59 -22.65 3.49 4.14
N ALA A 60 -22.83 4.68 4.72
CA ALA A 60 -23.28 5.87 4.01
C ALA A 60 -22.36 6.31 2.86
N THR A 61 -21.07 5.91 2.87
CA THR A 61 -20.11 6.28 1.82
C THR A 61 -19.90 5.18 0.80
N TRP A 62 -20.51 3.99 0.93
CA TRP A 62 -20.25 2.84 0.05
C TRP A 62 -20.64 3.12 -1.40
N ALA A 63 -21.86 3.62 -1.67
CA ALA A 63 -22.30 3.90 -3.03
C ALA A 63 -21.40 4.96 -3.72
N ARG A 64 -20.98 5.98 -2.97
CA ARG A 64 -20.03 6.99 -3.46
C ARG A 64 -18.67 6.36 -3.70
N GLY A 65 -18.13 5.60 -2.76
CA GLY A 65 -16.85 4.90 -2.86
C GLY A 65 -16.81 3.95 -4.05
N MET A 66 -17.89 3.21 -4.30
CA MET A 66 -17.98 2.30 -5.44
C MET A 66 -17.97 3.03 -6.79
N ARG A 67 -18.62 4.20 -6.89
CA ARG A 67 -18.54 5.04 -8.11
C ARG A 67 -17.13 5.56 -8.36
N TRP A 68 -16.43 6.00 -7.31
CA TRP A 68 -15.03 6.40 -7.43
C TRP A 68 -14.14 5.22 -7.86
N ALA A 69 -14.31 4.06 -7.21
CA ALA A 69 -13.56 2.85 -7.54
C ALA A 69 -13.78 2.42 -8.99
N LEU A 70 -15.01 2.48 -9.51
CA LEU A 70 -15.29 2.16 -10.91
C LEU A 70 -14.45 3.00 -11.87
N TRP A 71 -14.46 4.33 -11.73
CA TRP A 71 -13.68 5.22 -12.61
C TRP A 71 -12.18 5.07 -12.44
N ILE A 72 -11.71 4.82 -11.21
CA ILE A 72 -10.32 4.49 -10.92
C ILE A 72 -9.88 3.22 -11.64
N LEU A 73 -10.69 2.15 -11.56
CA LEU A 73 -10.40 0.87 -12.20
C LEU A 73 -10.38 1.00 -13.72
N ILE A 74 -11.34 1.73 -14.31
CA ILE A 74 -11.37 2.02 -15.74
C ILE A 74 -10.11 2.79 -16.16
N GLY A 75 -9.76 3.85 -15.43
CA GLY A 75 -8.57 4.66 -15.72
C GLY A 75 -7.27 3.86 -15.60
N ALA A 76 -7.12 3.08 -14.53
CA ALA A 76 -5.95 2.22 -14.33
C ALA A 76 -5.84 1.16 -15.42
N LEU A 77 -6.95 0.50 -15.77
CA LEU A 77 -6.98 -0.47 -16.88
C LEU A 77 -6.59 0.20 -18.20
N ALA A 78 -7.10 1.40 -18.50
CA ALA A 78 -6.73 2.14 -19.70
C ALA A 78 -5.21 2.43 -19.75
N VAL A 79 -4.60 2.82 -18.64
CA VAL A 79 -3.14 3.02 -18.55
C VAL A 79 -2.39 1.73 -18.87
N PHE A 80 -2.81 0.59 -18.33
CA PHE A 80 -2.16 -0.70 -18.61
C PHE A 80 -2.38 -1.18 -20.04
N VAL A 81 -3.56 -0.94 -20.63
CA VAL A 81 -3.83 -1.22 -22.05
C VAL A 81 -2.92 -0.38 -22.94
N VAL A 82 -2.80 0.93 -22.68
CA VAL A 82 -1.88 1.80 -23.40
C VAL A 82 -0.44 1.31 -23.24
N ALA A 83 -0.04 0.90 -22.03
CA ALA A 83 1.29 0.32 -21.81
C ALA A 83 1.50 -0.89 -22.72
N LEU A 84 0.58 -1.87 -22.77
CA LEU A 84 0.70 -3.06 -23.62
C LEU A 84 0.83 -2.75 -25.13
N LEU A 85 0.21 -1.66 -25.57
CA LEU A 85 0.26 -1.20 -26.97
C LEU A 85 1.60 -0.53 -27.34
N LEU A 86 2.36 -0.04 -26.36
CA LEU A 86 3.62 0.67 -26.57
C LEU A 86 4.81 -0.31 -26.47
N PRO A 87 5.57 -0.58 -27.56
CA PRO A 87 6.60 -1.61 -27.55
C PRO A 87 7.70 -1.42 -26.49
N TRP A 88 8.06 -0.17 -26.20
CA TRP A 88 9.15 0.15 -25.27
C TRP A 88 8.80 -0.15 -23.80
N THR A 89 7.52 -0.23 -23.44
CA THR A 89 7.09 -0.56 -22.07
C THR A 89 7.23 -2.05 -21.76
N ARG A 90 7.34 -2.90 -22.79
CA ARG A 90 7.51 -4.35 -22.61
C ARG A 90 8.80 -4.67 -21.87
N ASN A 91 9.82 -3.81 -22.00
CA ASN A 91 11.07 -3.90 -21.26
C ASN A 91 10.90 -3.68 -19.74
N LEU A 92 9.76 -3.15 -19.30
CA LEU A 92 9.43 -3.01 -17.88
C LEU A 92 8.98 -4.34 -17.26
N ALA A 93 8.51 -5.30 -18.07
CA ALA A 93 8.17 -6.63 -17.60
C ALA A 93 9.45 -7.41 -17.32
N SER A 94 9.66 -7.84 -16.08
CA SER A 94 10.90 -8.51 -15.69
C SER A 94 10.72 -9.52 -14.56
N GLY A 95 11.42 -10.64 -14.72
CA GLY A 95 11.49 -11.73 -13.76
C GLY A 95 10.22 -12.58 -13.67
N PRO A 96 10.33 -13.80 -13.09
CA PRO A 96 9.18 -14.66 -12.91
C PRO A 96 8.24 -14.12 -11.83
N VAL A 97 6.93 -14.27 -12.04
CA VAL A 97 5.93 -14.05 -11.00
C VAL A 97 5.97 -15.25 -10.03
N PRO A 98 6.24 -15.04 -8.73
CA PRO A 98 6.29 -16.17 -7.79
C PRO A 98 4.92 -16.81 -7.57
N GLY A 99 4.85 -18.13 -7.73
CA GLY A 99 3.63 -18.92 -7.57
C GLY A 99 2.62 -18.71 -8.71
N ASP A 100 1.37 -19.06 -8.46
CA ASP A 100 0.28 -18.83 -9.42
C ASP A 100 -0.04 -17.31 -9.49
N PRO A 101 0.10 -16.68 -10.67
CA PRO A 101 -0.14 -15.25 -10.82
C PRO A 101 -1.59 -14.85 -10.55
N TRP A 102 -2.57 -15.70 -10.84
CA TRP A 102 -3.99 -15.43 -10.63
C TRP A 102 -4.37 -15.57 -9.17
N VAL A 103 -3.84 -16.57 -8.47
CA VAL A 103 -3.95 -16.64 -6.99
C VAL A 103 -3.36 -15.38 -6.36
N ARG A 104 -2.21 -14.91 -6.87
CA ARG A 104 -1.58 -13.69 -6.38
C ARG A 104 -2.43 -12.44 -6.63
N VAL A 105 -2.95 -12.27 -7.84
CA VAL A 105 -3.78 -11.11 -8.23
C VAL A 105 -5.13 -11.08 -7.51
N LEU A 106 -5.76 -12.25 -7.34
CA LEU A 106 -7.14 -12.36 -6.86
C LEU A 106 -7.24 -12.57 -5.34
N LEU A 107 -6.20 -13.13 -4.70
CA LEU A 107 -6.23 -13.46 -3.27
C LEU A 107 -5.07 -12.83 -2.50
N THR A 108 -3.82 -13.10 -2.90
CA THR A 108 -2.66 -12.68 -2.10
C THR A 108 -2.51 -11.16 -2.02
N ILE A 109 -2.60 -10.46 -3.15
CA ILE A 109 -2.51 -8.99 -3.19
C ILE A 109 -3.70 -8.34 -2.47
N PRO A 110 -4.97 -8.67 -2.77
CA PRO A 110 -6.11 -8.09 -2.08
C PRO A 110 -6.07 -8.28 -0.56
N LEU A 111 -5.78 -9.50 -0.10
CA LEU A 111 -5.92 -9.86 1.32
C LEU A 111 -4.63 -9.61 2.12
N GLY A 112 -3.48 -9.97 1.56
CA GLY A 112 -2.19 -9.88 2.22
C GLY A 112 -1.54 -8.50 2.15
N THR A 113 -1.93 -7.67 1.16
CA THR A 113 -1.33 -6.34 0.94
C THR A 113 -2.38 -5.24 1.04
N VAL A 114 -3.32 -5.19 0.09
CA VAL A 114 -4.23 -4.04 -0.06
C VAL A 114 -5.10 -3.85 1.17
N LEU A 115 -5.77 -4.89 1.66
CA LEU A 115 -6.64 -4.79 2.83
C LEU A 115 -5.86 -4.29 4.05
N VAL A 116 -4.71 -4.89 4.32
CA VAL A 116 -3.93 -4.61 5.54
C VAL A 116 -3.30 -3.23 5.48
N GLU A 117 -2.67 -2.87 4.37
CA GLU A 117 -2.02 -1.56 4.23
C GLU A 117 -3.05 -0.41 4.18
N GLU A 118 -4.13 -0.54 3.41
CA GLU A 118 -5.16 0.51 3.39
C GLU A 118 -5.82 0.69 4.76
N PHE A 119 -6.10 -0.41 5.46
CA PHE A 119 -6.67 -0.34 6.80
C PHE A 119 -5.68 0.26 7.80
N ALA A 120 -4.40 -0.10 7.74
CA ALA A 120 -3.36 0.43 8.62
C ALA A 120 -3.15 1.93 8.40
N PHE A 121 -2.84 2.33 7.16
CA PHE A 121 -2.40 3.69 6.85
C PHE A 121 -3.57 4.66 6.66
N ARG A 122 -4.60 4.28 5.90
CA ARG A 122 -5.72 5.16 5.52
C ARG A 122 -6.93 4.99 6.44
N GLY A 123 -7.03 3.85 7.13
CA GLY A 123 -8.03 3.59 8.17
C GLY A 123 -7.57 4.10 9.53
N VAL A 124 -6.79 3.29 10.25
CA VAL A 124 -6.45 3.49 11.67
C VAL A 124 -5.49 4.67 11.87
N LEU A 125 -4.33 4.66 11.21
CA LEU A 125 -3.30 5.69 11.40
C LEU A 125 -3.80 7.08 11.00
N TRP A 126 -4.39 7.20 9.81
CA TRP A 126 -4.93 8.48 9.35
C TRP A 126 -6.06 8.99 10.25
N ALA A 127 -6.98 8.13 10.73
CA ALA A 127 -8.03 8.54 11.67
C ALA A 127 -7.45 9.07 12.99
N LEU A 128 -6.46 8.38 13.57
CA LEU A 128 -5.80 8.81 14.80
C LEU A 128 -5.06 10.14 14.63
N LEU A 129 -4.40 10.34 13.49
CA LEU A 129 -3.77 11.62 13.14
C LEU A 129 -4.82 12.73 12.97
N ARG A 130 -5.95 12.45 12.31
CA ARG A 130 -7.03 13.43 12.09
C ARG A 130 -7.69 13.92 13.36
N ARG A 131 -7.74 13.12 14.42
CA ARG A 131 -8.23 13.54 15.74
C ARG A 131 -7.35 14.59 16.42
N ARG A 132 -6.09 14.76 15.97
CA ARG A 132 -5.11 15.67 16.60
C ARG A 132 -4.60 16.79 15.70
N TYR A 133 -4.62 16.57 14.39
CA TYR A 133 -4.03 17.47 13.40
C TYR A 133 -5.05 17.88 12.34
N THR A 134 -4.65 18.64 11.33
CA THR A 134 -5.49 19.01 10.18
C THR A 134 -5.59 17.86 9.15
N PRO A 135 -6.53 17.91 8.17
CA PRO A 135 -6.59 16.92 7.09
C PRO A 135 -5.27 16.78 6.35
N ARG A 136 -4.66 17.91 5.97
CA ARG A 136 -3.39 17.95 5.25
C ARG A 136 -2.26 17.30 6.08
N ALA A 137 -2.17 17.63 7.36
CA ALA A 137 -1.14 17.06 8.24
C ALA A 137 -1.33 15.55 8.46
N ALA A 138 -2.57 15.07 8.58
CA ALA A 138 -2.83 13.64 8.67
C ALA A 138 -2.50 12.90 7.37
N THR A 139 -2.85 13.48 6.22
CA THR A 139 -2.47 12.96 4.89
C THR A 139 -0.95 12.85 4.79
N LEU A 140 -0.22 13.96 5.00
CA LEU A 140 1.24 13.97 4.93
C LEU A 140 1.88 13.01 5.94
N GLY A 141 1.42 12.99 7.19
CA GLY A 141 1.95 12.09 8.22
C GLY A 141 1.75 10.62 7.87
N SER A 142 0.55 10.24 7.40
CA SER A 142 0.29 8.87 6.94
C SER A 142 1.09 8.49 5.69
N ALA A 143 1.27 9.43 4.76
CA ALA A 143 1.99 9.22 3.51
C ALA A 143 3.50 9.08 3.71
N VAL A 144 4.09 9.89 4.60
CA VAL A 144 5.51 9.75 4.99
C VAL A 144 5.75 8.38 5.62
N LEU A 145 4.90 7.97 6.57
CA LEU A 145 5.03 6.65 7.20
C LEU A 145 4.82 5.52 6.20
N PHE A 146 3.93 5.70 5.21
CA PHE A 146 3.76 4.75 4.11
C PHE A 146 4.98 4.69 3.19
N GLY A 147 5.65 5.81 2.94
CA GLY A 147 6.94 5.82 2.25
C GLY A 147 8.00 5.02 3.01
N LEU A 148 8.14 5.28 4.31
CA LEU A 148 9.11 4.61 5.18
C LEU A 148 8.84 3.11 5.36
N TRP A 149 7.58 2.67 5.28
CA TRP A 149 7.18 1.26 5.31
C TRP A 149 7.94 0.43 4.26
N HIS A 150 8.23 1.02 3.10
CA HIS A 150 8.84 0.33 1.96
C HIS A 150 10.37 0.29 1.99
N VAL A 151 11.03 0.82 3.03
CA VAL A 151 12.49 0.80 3.14
C VAL A 151 13.04 -0.62 3.16
N LEU A 152 12.45 -1.54 3.92
CA LEU A 152 12.92 -2.93 3.98
C LEU A 152 12.70 -3.66 2.66
N SER A 153 11.59 -3.41 1.98
CA SER A 153 11.34 -3.95 0.64
C SER A 153 12.34 -3.40 -0.39
N ALA A 154 12.69 -2.11 -0.27
CA ALA A 154 13.71 -1.48 -1.11
C ALA A 154 15.14 -1.91 -0.76
N LEU A 155 15.38 -2.47 0.43
CA LEU A 155 16.66 -3.07 0.80
C LEU A 155 16.77 -4.53 0.38
N GLY A 156 15.63 -5.24 0.31
CA GLY A 156 15.55 -6.62 -0.14
C GLY A 156 15.96 -6.83 -1.60
N GLY A 157 16.05 -8.09 -2.01
CA GLY A 157 16.21 -8.47 -3.41
C GLY A 157 14.88 -8.57 -4.16
N GLY A 158 14.93 -8.78 -5.47
CA GLY A 158 13.74 -9.02 -6.31
C GLY A 158 13.92 -8.47 -7.71
N SER A 159 13.11 -8.92 -8.66
CA SER A 159 13.20 -8.48 -10.07
C SER A 159 12.98 -6.98 -10.23
N ALA A 160 12.07 -6.40 -9.46
CA ALA A 160 11.84 -4.95 -9.44
C ALA A 160 13.08 -4.17 -8.96
N ASN A 161 13.74 -4.62 -7.89
CA ASN A 161 14.95 -3.97 -7.38
C ASN A 161 16.14 -4.19 -8.34
N ALA A 162 16.25 -5.37 -8.95
CA ALA A 162 17.27 -5.65 -9.96
C ALA A 162 17.12 -4.75 -11.20
N ALA A 163 15.89 -4.49 -11.65
CA ALA A 163 15.64 -3.55 -12.74
C ALA A 163 16.10 -2.12 -12.38
N VAL A 164 15.84 -1.67 -11.15
CA VAL A 164 16.33 -0.37 -10.67
C VAL A 164 17.85 -0.34 -10.56
N ASP A 165 18.47 -1.42 -10.08
CA ASP A 165 19.94 -1.53 -9.93
C ASP A 165 20.67 -1.37 -11.27
N THR A 166 20.06 -1.77 -12.41
CA THR A 166 20.65 -1.53 -13.74
C THR A 166 20.79 -0.05 -14.09
N VAL A 167 19.94 0.80 -13.52
CA VAL A 167 19.91 2.25 -13.77
C VAL A 167 20.65 3.01 -12.67
N SER A 168 20.50 2.61 -11.40
CA SER A 168 21.12 3.29 -10.26
C SER A 168 22.58 2.90 -10.02
N GLY A 169 23.06 1.84 -10.67
CA GLY A 169 24.35 1.23 -10.39
C GLY A 169 24.35 0.37 -9.13
N GLY A 170 25.43 -0.40 -8.93
CA GLY A 170 25.63 -1.24 -7.74
C GLY A 170 26.24 -0.50 -6.53
N GLY A 171 26.30 -1.17 -5.39
CA GLY A 171 26.96 -0.68 -4.18
C GLY A 171 26.12 0.30 -3.35
N LEU A 172 26.80 1.06 -2.48
CA LEU A 172 26.15 1.94 -1.50
C LEU A 172 25.32 3.06 -2.15
N VAL A 173 25.88 3.71 -3.18
CA VAL A 173 25.22 4.84 -3.87
C VAL A 173 23.94 4.38 -4.57
N GLY A 174 23.99 3.27 -5.31
CA GLY A 174 22.81 2.69 -5.96
C GLY A 174 21.73 2.30 -4.96
N SER A 175 22.13 1.71 -3.83
CA SER A 175 21.21 1.37 -2.73
C SER A 175 20.50 2.60 -2.16
N VAL A 176 21.23 3.70 -1.92
CA VAL A 176 20.65 4.96 -1.43
C VAL A 176 19.66 5.54 -2.45
N ILE A 177 20.02 5.55 -3.74
CA ILE A 177 19.14 6.03 -4.81
C ILE A 177 17.85 5.20 -4.86
N ARG A 178 17.95 3.87 -4.80
CA ARG A 178 16.81 2.96 -4.82
C ARG A 178 15.87 3.15 -3.63
N ILE A 179 16.43 3.26 -2.42
CA ILE A 179 15.64 3.50 -1.20
C ILE A 179 14.95 4.86 -1.29
N ALA A 180 15.69 5.91 -1.61
CA ALA A 180 15.13 7.26 -1.72
C ALA A 180 14.03 7.33 -2.78
N GLY A 181 14.28 6.77 -3.97
CA GLY A 181 13.28 6.69 -5.04
C GLY A 181 12.03 5.93 -4.62
N THR A 182 12.19 4.78 -3.95
CA THR A 182 11.06 3.98 -3.45
C THR A 182 10.26 4.74 -2.41
N VAL A 183 10.92 5.34 -1.41
CA VAL A 183 10.25 6.10 -0.34
C VAL A 183 9.51 7.31 -0.89
N LEU A 184 10.10 8.04 -1.83
CA LEU A 184 9.48 9.20 -2.47
C LEU A 184 8.29 8.79 -3.34
N PHE A 185 8.44 7.75 -4.17
CA PHE A 185 7.38 7.25 -5.04
C PHE A 185 6.20 6.71 -4.23
N THR A 186 6.46 5.82 -3.28
CA THR A 186 5.42 5.25 -2.43
C THR A 186 4.82 6.29 -1.48
N GLY A 187 5.61 7.25 -0.98
CA GLY A 187 5.11 8.40 -0.23
C GLY A 187 4.15 9.27 -1.06
N ALA A 188 4.49 9.58 -2.31
CA ALA A 188 3.60 10.31 -3.22
C ALA A 188 2.31 9.52 -3.52
N ALA A 189 2.41 8.21 -3.74
CA ALA A 189 1.25 7.33 -3.86
C ALA A 189 0.41 7.35 -2.57
N GLY A 190 1.05 7.36 -1.40
CA GLY A 190 0.40 7.49 -0.09
C GLY A 190 -0.43 8.77 0.04
N VAL A 191 0.06 9.90 -0.48
CA VAL A 191 -0.72 11.15 -0.55
C VAL A 191 -1.96 10.96 -1.41
N LEU A 192 -1.81 10.38 -2.61
CA LEU A 192 -2.93 10.10 -3.51
C LEU A 192 -3.97 9.19 -2.84
N PHE A 193 -3.55 8.09 -2.21
CA PHE A 193 -4.44 7.16 -1.51
C PHE A 193 -5.16 7.84 -0.34
N ALA A 194 -4.46 8.67 0.44
CA ALA A 194 -5.07 9.42 1.54
C ALA A 194 -6.06 10.48 1.05
N GLU A 195 -5.78 11.16 -0.08
CA GLU A 195 -6.72 12.11 -0.67
C GLU A 195 -7.96 11.44 -1.25
N LEU A 196 -7.82 10.28 -1.89
CA LEU A 196 -8.96 9.46 -2.32
C LEU A 196 -9.83 9.08 -1.11
N ARG A 197 -9.20 8.63 -0.03
CA ARG A 197 -9.89 8.30 1.23
C ARG A 197 -10.58 9.51 1.84
N TYR A 198 -9.92 10.68 1.86
CA TYR A 198 -10.45 11.90 2.44
C TYR A 198 -11.65 12.43 1.64
N ARG A 199 -11.51 12.56 0.32
CA ARG A 199 -12.55 13.13 -0.56
C ARG A 199 -13.77 12.22 -0.71
N SER A 200 -13.57 10.91 -0.77
CA SER A 200 -14.68 9.96 -0.87
C SER A 200 -15.35 9.66 0.47
N GLY A 201 -14.61 9.82 1.58
CA GLY A 201 -15.01 9.35 2.90
C GLY A 201 -15.00 7.81 3.02
N SER A 202 -14.33 7.11 2.10
CA SER A 202 -14.35 5.64 2.00
C SER A 202 -12.94 5.08 1.73
N LEU A 203 -12.64 3.89 2.24
CA LEU A 203 -11.43 3.15 1.87
C LEU A 203 -11.52 2.49 0.49
N ILE A 204 -12.74 2.26 -0.02
CA ILE A 204 -12.99 1.53 -1.27
C ILE A 204 -12.19 2.11 -2.46
N PRO A 205 -12.15 3.44 -2.69
CA PRO A 205 -11.38 3.99 -3.82
C PRO A 205 -9.87 3.78 -3.69
N SER A 206 -9.32 3.92 -2.48
CA SER A 206 -7.90 3.70 -2.23
C SER A 206 -7.54 2.23 -2.41
N MET A 207 -8.36 1.31 -1.87
CA MET A 207 -8.22 -0.13 -2.10
C MET A 207 -8.30 -0.50 -3.58
N ALA A 208 -9.24 0.09 -4.32
CA ALA A 208 -9.39 -0.16 -5.75
C ALA A 208 -8.16 0.30 -6.54
N LEU A 209 -7.65 1.51 -6.30
CA LEU A 209 -6.44 1.99 -6.98
C LEU A 209 -5.22 1.15 -6.60
N HIS A 210 -5.07 0.85 -5.32
CA HIS A 210 -3.93 0.09 -4.82
C HIS A 210 -3.91 -1.33 -5.40
N TRP A 211 -5.05 -2.01 -5.42
CA TRP A 211 -5.20 -3.29 -6.12
C TRP A 211 -4.94 -3.14 -7.61
N ALA A 212 -5.50 -2.12 -8.28
CA ALA A 212 -5.31 -1.95 -9.71
C ALA A 212 -3.84 -1.84 -10.10
N VAL A 213 -3.06 -1.01 -9.38
CA VAL A 213 -1.63 -0.84 -9.66
C VAL A 213 -0.86 -2.14 -9.44
N ASN A 214 -1.13 -2.88 -8.37
CA ASN A 214 -0.41 -4.13 -8.06
C ASN A 214 -0.87 -5.31 -8.93
N GLY A 215 -2.18 -5.55 -8.97
CA GLY A 215 -2.80 -6.67 -9.68
C GLY A 215 -2.64 -6.56 -11.19
N LEU A 216 -2.92 -5.39 -11.77
CA LEU A 216 -2.69 -5.18 -13.21
C LEU A 216 -1.21 -5.17 -13.55
N GLY A 217 -0.33 -4.76 -12.62
CA GLY A 217 1.12 -4.90 -12.75
C GLY A 217 1.56 -6.35 -12.93
N VAL A 218 1.04 -7.26 -12.10
CA VAL A 218 1.29 -8.70 -12.25
C VAL A 218 0.71 -9.22 -13.57
N ALA A 219 -0.54 -8.85 -13.90
CA ALA A 219 -1.17 -9.26 -15.15
C ALA A 219 -0.37 -8.79 -16.38
N PHE A 220 0.16 -7.56 -16.36
CA PHE A 220 1.02 -7.03 -17.41
C PHE A 220 2.27 -7.88 -17.61
N VAL A 221 2.96 -8.26 -16.53
CA VAL A 221 4.14 -9.14 -16.61
C VAL A 221 3.78 -10.49 -17.22
N VAL A 222 2.66 -11.10 -16.81
CA VAL A 222 2.19 -12.38 -17.35
C VAL A 222 1.86 -12.29 -18.84
N ILE A 223 1.20 -11.22 -19.27
CA ILE A 223 0.81 -11.02 -20.68
C ILE A 223 2.02 -10.74 -21.58
N VAL A 224 3.04 -10.04 -21.07
CA VAL A 224 4.22 -9.67 -21.86
C VAL A 224 5.24 -10.81 -21.95
N LEU A 225 5.39 -11.62 -20.90
CA LEU A 225 6.40 -12.69 -20.81
C LEU A 225 5.86 -14.10 -21.10
N GLY A 226 4.54 -14.30 -21.05
CA GLY A 226 3.87 -15.57 -21.38
C GLY A 226 3.49 -15.66 -22.84
#